data_AF-A0A2G1LS77-F1
#
_entry.id   AF-A0A2G1LS77-F1
#
_cell.length_a   1.000
_cell.length_b   1.000
_cell.length_c   1.000
_cell.angle_alpha   90.00
_cell.angle_beta   90.00
_cell.angle_gamma   90.00
#
_symmetry.space_group_name_H-M   'P 1'
#
loop_
_entity.id
_entity.type
_entity.pdbx_description
1 polymer ?
#
loop_
_entity_poly.entity_id
_entity_poly.type
_entity_poly.pdbx_seq_one_letter_code
_entity_poly.pdbx_strand_id
1 'polypeptide(L)'
;MLITALGRDIAAAMRDSQVTEIMVNPDGALRLDRLGEGRTDTGARIEPDQVERIIRLVASHVRAEVHAEHPILSAELPPHIEGCAGERFEGVLPPVSSAPCFSIRKPATRLHTLDDYIADGLMSEVQADALRAAVTQRCNILVAGGTSSGKTTLANALLAEMAPEHSRLDSRVILIEDTRELQCPLPDTVALRTRPPHVSMTELVRSTMRLRPDRIVVGEVRGPEALDMLKAWNTGHPGGIATVHANSAQAALYRIEQLVQEAVVTVPRQLVAEAIDIIVFIAGRGVDRRVATIARVAGLDPDTGAYALADLPKLNSPKPSPKET
;
A
#
# COMPACT_ATOMS: atom_id res chain seq x y z
N MET A 1 -1.40 10.67 26.27
CA MET A 1 -2.70 11.14 26.78
C MET A 1 -3.89 10.54 26.03
N LEU A 2 -3.87 10.44 24.69
CA LEU A 2 -5.00 9.88 23.93
C LEU A 2 -5.23 8.38 24.20
N ILE A 3 -4.18 7.56 24.13
CA ILE A 3 -4.25 6.09 24.30
C ILE A 3 -4.83 5.70 25.65
N THR A 4 -4.44 6.39 26.72
CA THR A 4 -4.95 6.15 28.07
C THR A 4 -6.44 6.44 28.20
N ALA A 5 -6.98 7.34 27.36
CA ALA A 5 -8.41 7.69 27.35
C ALA A 5 -9.26 6.66 26.59
N LEU A 6 -8.65 5.74 25.83
CA LEU A 6 -9.36 4.67 25.10
C LEU A 6 -9.84 3.54 26.03
N GLY A 7 -9.39 3.53 27.29
CA GLY A 7 -9.69 2.48 28.25
C GLY A 7 -8.58 1.43 28.35
N ARG A 8 -8.60 0.64 29.44
CA ARG A 8 -7.52 -0.26 29.83
C ARG A 8 -7.23 -1.33 28.77
N ASP A 9 -8.27 -2.00 28.27
CA ASP A 9 -8.11 -3.16 27.39
C ASP A 9 -7.62 -2.75 26.00
N ILE A 10 -8.18 -1.66 25.45
CA ILE A 10 -7.71 -1.08 24.18
C ILE A 10 -6.28 -0.56 24.32
N ALA A 11 -5.95 0.14 25.41
CA ALA A 11 -4.58 0.61 25.65
C ALA A 11 -3.58 -0.55 25.81
N ALA A 12 -4.00 -1.69 26.38
CA ALA A 12 -3.17 -2.89 26.44
C ALA A 12 -2.94 -3.49 25.05
N ALA A 13 -4.00 -3.65 24.25
CA ALA A 13 -3.92 -4.14 22.87
C ALA A 13 -3.07 -3.23 21.97
N MET A 14 -3.13 -1.92 22.16
CA MET A 14 -2.26 -0.96 21.45
C MET A 14 -0.78 -1.25 21.68
N ARG A 15 -0.39 -1.61 22.91
CA ARG A 15 1.01 -1.90 23.27
C ARG A 15 1.48 -3.30 22.87
N ASP A 16 0.56 -4.23 22.59
CA ASP A 16 0.90 -5.60 22.22
C ASP A 16 1.40 -5.66 20.77
N SER A 17 2.68 -5.98 20.57
CA SER A 17 3.30 -6.03 19.23
C SER A 17 2.74 -7.13 18.32
N GLN A 18 2.04 -8.12 18.87
CA GLN A 18 1.39 -9.18 18.08
C GLN A 18 0.03 -8.73 17.53
N VAL A 19 -0.57 -7.67 18.08
CA VAL A 19 -1.84 -7.12 17.62
C VAL A 19 -1.60 -6.18 16.43
N THR A 20 -2.31 -6.42 15.33
CA THR A 20 -2.29 -5.61 14.11
C THR A 20 -3.51 -4.71 13.98
N GLU A 21 -4.67 -5.17 14.46
CA GLU A 21 -5.94 -4.43 14.39
C GLU A 21 -6.77 -4.62 15.66
N ILE A 22 -7.44 -3.56 16.10
CA ILE A 22 -8.31 -3.52 17.27
C ILE A 22 -9.68 -3.07 16.82
N MET A 23 -10.72 -3.84 17.09
CA MET A 23 -12.08 -3.59 16.62
C MET A 23 -13.05 -3.60 17.80
N VAL A 24 -13.93 -2.60 17.86
CA VAL A 24 -15.10 -2.62 18.73
C VAL A 24 -16.33 -2.55 17.83
N ASN A 25 -17.09 -3.63 17.80
CA ASN A 25 -18.26 -3.75 16.93
C ASN A 25 -19.52 -3.19 17.62
N PRO A 26 -20.64 -3.05 16.89
CA PRO A 26 -21.90 -2.54 17.45
C PRO A 26 -22.48 -3.38 18.59
N ASP A 27 -22.06 -4.64 18.72
CA ASP A 27 -22.40 -5.54 19.84
C ASP A 27 -21.54 -5.27 21.09
N GLY A 28 -20.70 -4.23 21.07
CA GLY A 28 -19.76 -3.87 22.13
C GLY A 28 -18.56 -4.81 22.25
N ALA A 29 -18.47 -5.86 21.44
CA ALA A 29 -17.41 -6.85 21.56
C ALA A 29 -16.08 -6.33 21.04
N LEU A 30 -15.07 -6.35 21.92
CA LEU A 30 -13.68 -6.04 21.59
C LEU A 30 -13.03 -7.27 20.93
N ARG A 31 -12.62 -7.10 19.68
CA ARG A 31 -11.96 -8.12 18.88
C ARG A 31 -10.59 -7.64 18.44
N LEU A 32 -9.64 -8.55 18.33
CA LEU A 32 -8.27 -8.25 17.93
C LEU A 32 -7.91 -9.08 16.70
N ASP A 33 -7.20 -8.50 15.75
CA ASP A 33 -6.45 -9.27 14.76
C ASP A 33 -5.00 -9.41 15.24
N ARG A 34 -4.51 -10.64 15.28
CA ARG A 34 -3.18 -11.01 15.79
C ARG A 34 -2.35 -11.68 14.68
N LEU A 35 -1.07 -11.36 14.63
CA LEU A 35 -0.11 -11.97 13.70
C LEU A 35 -0.15 -13.51 13.83
N GLY A 36 -0.46 -14.20 12.74
CA GLY A 36 -0.50 -15.66 12.68
C GLY A 36 -1.76 -16.33 13.24
N GLU A 37 -2.54 -15.65 14.08
CA GLU A 37 -3.76 -16.21 14.70
C GLU A 37 -5.05 -15.69 14.05
N GLY A 38 -4.99 -14.55 13.37
CA GLY A 38 -6.15 -13.91 12.77
C GLY A 38 -7.06 -13.24 13.81
N ARG A 39 -8.33 -13.05 13.44
CA ARG A 39 -9.31 -12.32 14.24
C ARG A 39 -9.83 -13.17 15.41
N THR A 40 -9.72 -12.63 16.62
CA THR A 40 -10.13 -13.27 17.89
C THR A 40 -11.06 -12.36 18.70
N ASP A 41 -12.03 -12.94 19.42
CA ASP A 41 -12.85 -12.23 20.41
C ASP A 41 -12.14 -12.29 21.78
N THR A 42 -11.98 -11.13 22.42
CA THR A 42 -11.29 -11.04 23.71
C THR A 42 -12.18 -11.41 24.90
N GLY A 43 -13.49 -11.56 24.68
CA GLY A 43 -14.50 -11.68 25.73
C GLY A 43 -14.86 -10.35 26.40
N ALA A 44 -14.05 -9.30 26.24
CA ALA A 44 -14.36 -7.98 26.77
C ALA A 44 -15.54 -7.33 26.00
N ARG A 45 -16.35 -6.56 26.72
CA ARG A 45 -17.50 -5.83 26.20
C ARG A 45 -17.38 -4.37 26.63
N ILE A 46 -17.60 -3.46 25.68
CA ILE A 46 -17.47 -2.01 25.88
C ILE A 46 -18.85 -1.40 25.64
N GLU A 47 -19.33 -0.63 26.62
CA GLU A 47 -20.64 0.01 26.56
C GLU A 47 -20.73 1.02 25.40
N PRO A 48 -21.87 1.12 24.70
CA PRO A 48 -22.05 2.04 23.57
C PRO A 48 -21.64 3.49 23.86
N ASP A 49 -21.99 4.01 25.04
CA ASP A 49 -21.65 5.38 25.46
C ASP A 49 -20.13 5.59 25.57
N GLN A 50 -19.40 4.55 26.00
CA GLN A 50 -17.94 4.60 26.04
C GLN A 50 -17.35 4.59 24.63
N VAL A 51 -17.90 3.78 23.72
CA VAL A 51 -17.47 3.72 22.32
C VAL A 51 -17.70 5.06 21.63
N GLU A 52 -18.88 5.66 21.78
CA GLU A 52 -19.18 6.99 21.24
C GLU A 52 -18.25 8.06 21.82
N ARG A 53 -18.01 8.05 23.14
CA ARG A 53 -17.08 8.98 23.78
C ARG A 53 -15.66 8.87 23.20
N ILE A 54 -15.19 7.65 22.93
CA ILE A 54 -13.88 7.43 22.28
C ILE A 54 -13.86 8.04 20.89
N ILE A 55 -14.87 7.78 20.05
CA ILE A 55 -14.97 8.33 18.69
C ILE A 55 -14.95 9.86 18.73
N ARG A 56 -15.74 10.48 19.62
CA ARG A 56 -15.80 11.95 19.79
C ARG A 56 -14.48 12.54 20.30
N LEU A 57 -13.78 11.83 21.17
CA LEU A 57 -12.47 12.23 21.68
C LEU A 57 -11.40 12.19 20.56
N VAL A 58 -11.43 11.17 19.70
CA VAL A 58 -10.58 11.12 18.50
C VAL A 58 -10.92 12.26 17.54
N ALA A 59 -12.21 12.52 17.29
CA ALA A 59 -12.66 13.61 16.41
C ALA A 59 -12.15 14.97 16.90
N SER A 60 -12.29 15.24 18.20
CA SER A 60 -11.77 16.47 18.83
C SER A 60 -10.26 16.58 18.67
N HIS A 61 -9.53 15.47 18.82
CA HIS A 61 -8.08 15.45 18.67
C HIS A 61 -7.62 15.80 17.25
N VAL A 62 -8.30 15.27 16.22
CA VAL A 62 -7.98 15.55 14.81
C VAL A 62 -8.69 16.77 14.25
N ARG A 63 -9.45 17.50 15.08
CA ARG A 63 -10.26 18.67 14.70
C ARG A 63 -11.27 18.36 13.59
N ALA A 64 -11.90 17.18 13.67
CA ALA A 64 -12.98 16.76 12.80
C ALA A 64 -14.32 16.78 13.55
N GLU A 65 -15.41 16.81 12.78
CA GLU A 65 -16.77 16.71 13.30
C GLU A 65 -17.28 15.28 13.15
N VAL A 66 -18.01 14.79 14.16
CA VAL A 66 -18.67 13.48 14.11
C VAL A 66 -19.99 13.53 14.89
N HIS A 67 -21.09 13.23 14.22
CA HIS A 67 -22.46 13.25 14.77
C HIS A 67 -23.42 12.53 13.83
N ALA A 68 -24.72 12.47 14.14
CA ALA A 68 -25.68 11.68 13.36
C ALA A 68 -25.78 12.08 11.86
N GLU A 69 -25.52 13.34 11.52
CA GLU A 69 -25.51 13.84 10.13
C GLU A 69 -24.15 13.62 9.43
N HIS A 70 -23.06 13.53 10.21
CA HIS A 70 -21.71 13.17 9.75
C HIS A 70 -21.17 12.00 10.59
N PRO A 71 -21.71 10.78 10.40
CA PRO A 71 -21.53 9.68 11.35
C PRO A 71 -20.23 8.90 11.17
N ILE A 72 -19.44 9.17 10.13
CA ILE A 72 -18.20 8.45 9.82
C ILE A 72 -17.02 9.37 10.11
N LEU A 73 -16.06 8.87 10.89
CA LEU A 73 -14.81 9.55 11.24
C LEU A 73 -13.61 8.70 10.80
N SER A 74 -12.89 9.17 9.79
CA SER A 74 -11.57 8.64 9.43
C SER A 74 -10.48 9.53 10.03
N ALA A 75 -9.54 8.95 10.76
CA ALA A 75 -8.50 9.69 11.48
C ALA A 75 -7.16 8.92 11.51
N GLU A 76 -6.07 9.65 11.74
CA GLU A 76 -4.76 9.10 12.12
C GLU A 76 -4.46 9.55 13.54
N LEU A 77 -4.27 8.60 14.45
CA LEU A 77 -3.95 8.86 15.85
C LEU A 77 -2.48 9.26 15.99
N PRO A 78 -2.09 9.99 17.05
CA PRO A 78 -0.68 10.19 17.36
C PRO A 78 0.04 8.85 17.51
N PRO A 79 1.22 8.68 16.92
CA PRO A 79 1.94 7.43 17.01
C PRO A 79 2.23 7.07 18.47
N HIS A 80 1.89 5.84 18.85
CA HIS A 80 2.21 5.33 20.19
C HIS A 80 3.69 4.99 20.37
N ILE A 81 4.40 4.72 19.27
CA ILE A 81 5.84 4.46 19.20
C ILE A 81 6.50 5.64 18.50
N GLU A 82 7.49 6.26 19.13
CA GLU A 82 8.26 7.35 18.52
C GLU A 82 8.93 6.88 17.21
N GLY A 83 8.84 7.71 16.17
CA GLY A 83 9.41 7.40 14.85
C GLY A 83 8.53 6.55 13.93
N CYS A 84 7.37 6.07 14.40
CA CYS A 84 6.40 5.35 13.56
C CYS A 84 5.28 6.28 13.04
N ALA A 85 4.59 5.83 11.98
CA ALA A 85 3.32 6.44 11.57
C ALA A 85 2.25 6.26 12.66
N GLY A 86 1.25 7.13 12.68
CA GLY A 86 0.12 7.00 13.58
C GLY A 86 -0.76 5.78 13.29
N GLU A 87 -1.55 5.33 14.25
CA GLU A 87 -2.54 4.30 13.98
C GLU A 87 -3.71 4.88 13.19
N ARG A 88 -4.19 4.15 12.19
CA ARG A 88 -5.40 4.53 11.48
C ARG A 88 -6.60 4.22 12.36
N PHE A 89 -7.51 5.18 12.51
CA PHE A 89 -8.78 5.05 13.22
C PHE A 89 -9.94 5.27 12.26
N GLU A 90 -10.93 4.38 12.30
CA GLU A 90 -12.19 4.51 11.58
C GLU A 90 -13.33 4.33 12.58
N GLY A 91 -14.09 5.39 12.86
CA GLY A 91 -15.24 5.37 13.77
C GLY A 91 -16.55 5.59 13.02
N VAL A 92 -17.60 4.89 13.45
CA VAL A 92 -18.93 4.99 12.85
C VAL A 92 -19.98 5.12 13.96
N LEU A 93 -20.86 6.10 13.84
CA LEU A 93 -22.01 6.35 14.72
C LEU A 93 -23.33 5.95 14.03
N PRO A 94 -24.41 5.75 14.81
CA PRO A 94 -25.77 5.76 14.27
C PRO A 94 -26.08 7.05 13.50
N PRO A 95 -26.91 6.99 12.43
CA PRO A 95 -27.72 5.85 12.00
C PRO A 95 -27.03 4.88 11.01
N VAL A 96 -25.78 5.11 10.63
CA VAL A 96 -25.07 4.24 9.64
C VAL A 96 -24.77 2.85 10.19
N SER A 97 -24.61 2.75 11.52
CA SER A 97 -24.46 1.50 12.27
C SER A 97 -25.56 1.39 13.33
N SER A 98 -25.89 0.17 13.77
CA SER A 98 -26.90 -0.07 14.80
C SER A 98 -26.49 0.45 16.19
N ALA A 99 -25.19 0.57 16.44
CA ALA A 99 -24.59 1.20 17.60
C ALA A 99 -23.20 1.75 17.21
N PRO A 100 -22.61 2.66 18.02
CA PRO A 100 -21.25 3.16 17.80
C PRO A 100 -20.25 2.01 17.68
N CYS A 101 -19.35 2.08 16.70
CA CYS A 101 -18.30 1.10 16.49
C CYS A 101 -17.04 1.75 15.91
N PHE A 102 -15.89 1.12 16.07
CA PHE A 102 -14.65 1.60 15.45
C PHE A 102 -13.64 0.47 15.19
N SER A 103 -12.69 0.76 14.30
CA SER A 103 -11.48 -0.03 14.08
C SER A 103 -10.23 0.84 14.23
N ILE A 104 -9.19 0.29 14.84
CA ILE A 104 -7.84 0.87 14.91
C ILE A 104 -6.88 -0.10 14.24
N ARG A 105 -6.24 0.34 13.16
CA ARG A 105 -5.21 -0.43 12.46
C ARG A 105 -3.84 0.15 12.80
N LYS A 106 -2.99 -0.68 13.39
CA LYS A 106 -1.64 -0.30 13.79
C LYS A 106 -0.71 -0.24 12.57
N PRO A 107 0.29 0.67 12.58
CA PRO A 107 1.33 0.67 11.57
C PRO A 107 2.11 -0.65 11.63
N ALA A 108 2.64 -1.10 10.49
CA ALA A 108 3.58 -2.21 10.49
C ALA A 108 4.85 -1.81 11.24
N THR A 109 5.14 -2.48 12.36
CA THR A 109 6.30 -2.17 13.22
C THR A 109 7.59 -2.82 12.75
N ARG A 110 7.51 -3.89 11.95
CA ARG A 110 8.66 -4.57 11.34
C ARG A 110 8.61 -4.39 9.83
N LEU A 111 9.67 -3.82 9.27
CA LEU A 111 9.90 -3.85 7.83
C LEU A 111 10.43 -5.24 7.48
N HIS A 112 9.72 -5.95 6.60
CA HIS A 112 10.16 -7.25 6.10
C HIS A 112 11.10 -7.00 4.92
N THR A 113 12.31 -7.55 4.99
CA THR A 113 13.30 -7.53 3.91
C THR A 113 13.03 -8.66 2.92
N LEU A 114 13.64 -8.62 1.73
CA LEU A 114 13.57 -9.77 0.82
C LEU A 114 14.22 -11.03 1.42
N ASP A 115 15.23 -10.87 2.28
CA ASP A 115 15.84 -12.00 3.01
C ASP A 115 14.87 -12.64 4.01
N ASP A 116 14.03 -11.85 4.69
CA ASP A 116 12.95 -12.40 5.53
C ASP A 116 11.98 -13.23 4.67
N TYR A 117 11.65 -12.80 3.45
CA TYR A 117 10.80 -13.58 2.53
C TYR A 117 11.43 -14.91 2.11
N ILE A 118 12.76 -14.96 1.96
CA ILE A 118 13.48 -16.21 1.69
C ILE A 118 13.46 -17.10 2.93
N ALA A 119 13.79 -16.56 4.11
CA ALA A 119 13.84 -17.29 5.36
C ALA A 119 12.48 -17.91 5.74
N ASP A 120 11.39 -17.18 5.47
CA ASP A 120 10.01 -17.63 5.71
C ASP A 120 9.49 -18.56 4.59
N GLY A 121 10.29 -18.85 3.55
CA GLY A 121 9.90 -19.72 2.44
C GLY A 121 8.84 -19.12 1.50
N LEU A 122 8.61 -17.82 1.56
CA LEU A 122 7.61 -17.09 0.76
C LEU A 122 8.11 -16.80 -0.67
N MET A 123 9.43 -16.84 -0.87
CA MET A 123 10.13 -16.52 -2.11
C MET A 123 11.44 -17.32 -2.21
N SER A 124 11.90 -17.64 -3.42
CA SER A 124 13.23 -18.22 -3.63
C SER A 124 14.33 -17.15 -3.71
N GLU A 125 15.57 -17.53 -3.45
CA GLU A 125 16.73 -16.63 -3.60
C GLU A 125 16.83 -16.04 -5.02
N VAL A 126 16.59 -16.86 -6.05
CA VAL A 126 16.57 -16.41 -7.46
C VAL A 126 15.51 -15.33 -7.71
N GLN A 127 14.34 -15.45 -7.08
CA GLN A 127 13.29 -14.45 -7.18
C GLN A 127 13.70 -13.16 -6.47
N ALA A 128 14.29 -13.25 -5.28
CA ALA A 128 14.76 -12.09 -4.53
C ALA A 128 15.85 -11.34 -5.29
N ASP A 129 16.85 -12.03 -5.82
CA ASP A 129 17.93 -11.43 -6.60
C ASP A 129 17.42 -10.73 -7.86
N ALA A 130 16.41 -11.29 -8.52
CA ALA A 130 15.80 -10.63 -9.67
C ALA A 130 15.06 -9.34 -9.28
N LEU A 131 14.42 -9.30 -8.10
CA LEU A 131 13.80 -8.08 -7.59
C LEU A 131 14.83 -7.03 -7.15
N ARG A 132 15.92 -7.44 -6.52
CA ARG A 132 17.06 -6.55 -6.20
C ARG A 132 17.64 -5.92 -7.44
N ALA A 133 17.88 -6.74 -8.46
CA ALA A 133 18.37 -6.27 -9.75
C ALA A 133 17.38 -5.30 -10.40
N ALA A 134 16.07 -5.59 -10.36
CA ALA A 134 15.03 -4.70 -10.88
C ALA A 134 15.00 -3.33 -10.18
N VAL A 135 15.09 -3.31 -8.85
CA VAL A 135 15.13 -2.07 -8.05
C VAL A 135 16.38 -1.25 -8.41
N THR A 136 17.53 -1.91 -8.53
CA THR A 136 18.81 -1.31 -8.92
C THR A 136 18.78 -0.74 -10.33
N GLN A 137 18.18 -1.47 -11.27
CA GLN A 137 18.01 -1.06 -12.68
C GLN A 137 16.91 -0.02 -12.88
N ARG A 138 16.26 0.45 -11.81
CA ARG A 138 15.13 1.40 -11.86
C ARG A 138 13.99 0.88 -12.74
N CYS A 139 13.67 -0.41 -12.67
CA CYS A 139 12.46 -0.94 -13.27
C CYS A 139 11.22 -0.40 -12.54
N ASN A 140 10.16 -0.11 -13.29
CA ASN A 140 8.85 0.18 -12.73
C ASN A 140 8.16 -1.13 -12.34
N ILE A 141 7.88 -1.30 -11.03
CA ILE A 141 7.38 -2.55 -10.45
C ILE A 141 5.93 -2.38 -9.99
N LEU A 142 5.04 -3.20 -10.54
CA LEU A 142 3.65 -3.30 -10.10
C LEU A 142 3.46 -4.52 -9.21
N VAL A 143 3.14 -4.31 -7.92
CA VAL A 143 2.86 -5.38 -6.96
C VAL A 143 1.34 -5.65 -6.91
N ALA A 144 0.95 -6.85 -7.30
CA ALA A 144 -0.43 -7.28 -7.41
C ALA A 144 -0.79 -8.35 -6.36
N GLY A 145 -2.04 -8.36 -5.89
CA GLY A 145 -2.53 -9.36 -4.95
C GLY A 145 -3.90 -9.05 -4.36
N GLY A 146 -4.49 -10.04 -3.68
CA GLY A 146 -5.77 -9.88 -3.00
C GLY A 146 -5.70 -8.94 -1.77
N THR A 147 -6.84 -8.73 -1.12
CA THR A 147 -6.86 -8.06 0.20
C THR A 147 -6.05 -8.88 1.20
N SER A 148 -5.25 -8.22 2.03
CA SER A 148 -4.41 -8.83 3.08
C SER A 148 -3.37 -9.85 2.60
N SER A 149 -3.05 -9.87 1.29
CA SER A 149 -2.01 -10.75 0.75
C SER A 149 -0.58 -10.30 1.09
N GLY A 150 -0.41 -9.05 1.55
CA GLY A 150 0.91 -8.48 1.90
C GLY A 150 1.53 -7.60 0.80
N LYS A 151 0.73 -7.02 -0.11
CA LYS A 151 1.22 -6.13 -1.18
C LYS A 151 2.07 -4.98 -0.65
N THR A 152 1.55 -4.20 0.29
CA THR A 152 2.28 -3.06 0.86
C THR A 152 3.52 -3.52 1.62
N THR A 153 3.46 -4.68 2.30
CA THR A 153 4.62 -5.29 2.95
C THR A 153 5.73 -5.62 1.95
N LEU A 154 5.39 -6.22 0.81
CA LEU A 154 6.35 -6.50 -0.26
C LEU A 154 6.85 -5.22 -0.93
N ALA A 155 6.00 -4.21 -1.09
CA ALA A 155 6.41 -2.90 -1.59
C ALA A 155 7.45 -2.24 -0.65
N ASN A 156 7.26 -2.35 0.67
CA ASN A 156 8.24 -1.91 1.66
C ASN A 156 9.55 -2.71 1.60
N ALA A 157 9.50 -4.02 1.35
CA ALA A 157 10.69 -4.82 1.12
C ALA A 157 11.48 -4.31 -0.10
N LEU A 158 10.79 -4.01 -1.20
CA LEU A 158 11.40 -3.44 -2.42
C LEU A 158 11.96 -2.03 -2.19
N LEU A 159 11.30 -1.20 -1.36
CA LEU A 159 11.82 0.10 -0.95
C LEU A 159 13.08 -0.02 -0.10
N ALA A 160 13.19 -1.04 0.76
CA ALA A 160 14.38 -1.27 1.58
C ALA A 160 15.62 -1.63 0.75
N GLU A 161 15.44 -2.29 -0.40
CA GLU A 161 16.51 -2.53 -1.36
C GLU A 161 17.04 -1.23 -2.02
N MET A 162 16.38 -0.09 -1.82
CA MET A 162 16.90 1.22 -2.22
C MET A 162 17.87 1.83 -1.22
N ALA A 163 18.04 1.24 -0.03
CA ALA A 163 18.90 1.79 1.01
C ALA A 163 20.34 2.01 0.49
N PRO A 164 21.08 3.01 1.02
CA PRO A 164 22.43 3.32 0.56
C PRO A 164 23.42 2.15 0.61
N GLU A 165 23.22 1.23 1.56
CA GLU A 165 23.99 -0.02 1.68
C GLU A 165 23.76 -1.01 0.53
N HIS A 166 22.57 -0.97 -0.08
CA HIS A 166 22.15 -1.82 -1.20
C HIS A 166 22.29 -1.11 -2.56
N SER A 167 22.28 0.23 -2.58
CA SER A 167 22.25 1.05 -3.79
C SER A 167 22.98 2.38 -3.59
N ARG A 168 23.99 2.67 -4.42
CA ARG A 168 24.73 3.96 -4.38
C ARG A 168 23.99 5.13 -5.03
N LEU A 169 22.72 4.97 -5.34
CA LEU A 169 21.95 5.99 -6.06
C LEU A 169 21.36 6.98 -5.07
N ASP A 170 21.91 8.20 -5.07
CA ASP A 170 21.18 9.36 -4.56
C ASP A 170 19.89 9.49 -5.38
N SER A 171 18.74 9.47 -4.73
CA SER A 171 17.44 9.46 -5.40
C SER A 171 16.40 10.08 -4.49
N ARG A 172 15.74 11.11 -5.01
CA ARG A 172 14.58 11.72 -4.39
C ARG A 172 13.36 10.84 -4.61
N VAL A 173 12.79 10.31 -3.54
CA VAL A 173 11.62 9.43 -3.59
C VAL A 173 10.38 10.19 -3.14
N ILE A 174 9.32 10.16 -3.95
CA ILE A 174 8.02 10.69 -3.56
C ILE A 174 7.07 9.53 -3.32
N LEU A 175 6.64 9.36 -2.07
CA LEU A 175 5.62 8.39 -1.66
C LEU A 175 4.26 9.07 -1.72
N ILE A 176 3.27 8.41 -2.31
CA ILE A 176 1.91 8.94 -2.44
C ILE A 176 0.93 7.88 -1.95
N GLU A 177 0.18 8.18 -0.89
CA GLU A 177 -0.68 7.20 -0.23
C GLU A 177 -1.99 7.78 0.29
N ASP A 178 -3.02 6.93 0.46
CA ASP A 178 -4.21 7.31 1.25
C ASP A 178 -3.92 7.22 2.75
N THR A 179 -3.22 6.17 3.16
CA THR A 179 -2.81 5.91 4.53
C THR A 179 -1.30 5.67 4.53
N ARG A 180 -0.57 6.27 5.46
CA ARG A 180 0.88 6.11 5.57
C ARG A 180 1.23 4.69 5.99
N GLU A 181 1.61 3.86 5.03
CA GLU A 181 2.08 2.49 5.24
C GLU A 181 3.49 2.28 4.68
N LEU A 182 3.88 3.04 3.65
CA LEU A 182 5.16 2.93 2.99
C LEU A 182 6.29 3.53 3.83
N GLN A 183 7.43 2.84 3.81
CA GLN A 183 8.65 3.24 4.51
C GLN A 183 9.81 3.19 3.52
N CYS A 184 10.45 4.34 3.30
CA CYS A 184 11.61 4.45 2.44
C CYS A 184 12.85 4.76 3.28
N PRO A 185 13.96 4.01 3.13
CA PRO A 185 15.19 4.24 3.88
C PRO A 185 16.00 5.44 3.36
N LEU A 186 15.65 6.00 2.20
CA LEU A 186 16.41 7.09 1.58
C LEU A 186 16.15 8.42 2.30
N PRO A 187 17.20 9.23 2.54
CA PRO A 187 17.08 10.48 3.28
C PRO A 187 16.26 11.54 2.53
N ASP A 188 16.35 11.60 1.19
CA ASP A 188 15.55 12.51 0.37
C ASP A 188 14.20 11.89 -0.01
N THR A 189 13.35 11.66 0.99
CA THR A 189 12.01 11.11 0.82
C THR A 189 10.95 12.14 1.18
N VAL A 190 9.95 12.34 0.32
CA VAL A 190 8.75 13.14 0.60
C VAL A 190 7.52 12.24 0.62
N ALA A 191 6.82 12.19 1.75
CA ALA A 191 5.57 11.45 1.88
C ALA A 191 4.35 12.38 1.73
N LEU A 192 3.64 12.22 0.62
CA LEU A 192 2.38 12.88 0.31
C LEU A 192 1.20 11.97 0.66
N ARG A 193 0.14 12.56 1.20
CA ARG A 193 -1.07 11.83 1.59
C ARG A 193 -2.32 12.49 1.05
N THR A 194 -3.27 11.70 0.58
CA THR A 194 -4.59 12.20 0.21
C THR A 194 -5.30 12.78 1.44
N ARG A 195 -6.22 13.72 1.18
CA ARG A 195 -7.13 14.28 2.18
C ARG A 195 -8.49 14.51 1.53
N PRO A 196 -9.31 13.46 1.34
CA PRO A 196 -10.65 13.63 0.78
C PRO A 196 -11.51 14.56 1.64
N PRO A 197 -12.39 15.39 1.04
CA PRO A 197 -12.54 15.58 -0.41
C PRO A 197 -11.53 16.58 -1.02
N HIS A 198 -10.66 17.17 -0.21
CA HIS A 198 -9.82 18.32 -0.59
C HIS A 198 -8.65 17.99 -1.52
N VAL A 199 -8.03 16.81 -1.36
CA VAL A 199 -6.87 16.40 -2.15
C VAL A 199 -6.99 14.91 -2.48
N SER A 200 -7.15 14.61 -3.76
CA SER A 200 -7.22 13.27 -4.32
C SER A 200 -5.85 12.69 -4.66
N MET A 201 -5.77 11.36 -4.84
CA MET A 201 -4.57 10.67 -5.30
C MET A 201 -4.10 11.23 -6.65
N THR A 202 -5.04 11.46 -7.57
CA THR A 202 -4.79 12.03 -8.90
C THR A 202 -4.09 13.39 -8.82
N GLU A 203 -4.55 14.28 -7.93
CA GLU A 203 -3.94 15.60 -7.74
C GLU A 203 -2.52 15.49 -7.18
N LEU A 204 -2.27 14.56 -6.26
CA LEU A 204 -0.93 14.33 -5.72
C LEU A 204 0.04 13.80 -6.76
N VAL A 205 -0.38 12.82 -7.58
CA VAL A 205 0.46 12.28 -8.66
C VAL A 205 0.83 13.39 -9.65
N ARG A 206 -0.14 14.24 -10.03
CA ARG A 206 0.14 15.38 -10.92
C ARG A 206 1.07 16.41 -10.31
N SER A 207 0.85 16.74 -9.04
CA SER A 207 1.70 17.70 -8.31
C SER A 207 3.14 17.19 -8.17
N THR A 208 3.30 15.88 -7.99
CA THR A 208 4.59 15.22 -7.80
C THR A 208 5.58 15.50 -8.93
N MET A 209 5.13 15.61 -10.19
CA MET A 209 6.02 15.96 -11.32
C MET A 209 6.72 17.32 -11.16
N ARG A 210 6.21 18.22 -10.30
CA ARG A 210 6.83 19.52 -10.00
C ARG A 210 7.78 19.47 -8.80
N LEU A 211 7.87 18.34 -8.12
CA LEU A 211 8.73 18.13 -6.95
C LEU A 211 10.10 17.55 -7.32
N ARG A 212 10.42 17.49 -8.63
CA ARG A 212 11.65 16.90 -9.19
C ARG A 212 11.91 15.48 -8.64
N PRO A 213 10.96 14.54 -8.75
CA PRO A 213 11.14 13.18 -8.26
C PRO A 213 12.20 12.45 -9.08
N ASP A 214 12.99 11.59 -8.45
CA ASP A 214 13.75 10.55 -9.17
C ASP A 214 12.93 9.26 -9.27
N ARG A 215 12.11 8.98 -8.24
CA ARG A 215 11.20 7.84 -8.18
C ARG A 215 9.83 8.25 -7.62
N ILE A 216 8.78 7.71 -8.22
CA ILE A 216 7.39 7.95 -7.79
C ILE A 216 6.79 6.62 -7.35
N VAL A 217 6.37 6.57 -6.08
CA VAL A 217 5.82 5.36 -5.47
C VAL A 217 4.40 5.63 -5.03
N VAL A 218 3.47 4.79 -5.48
CA VAL A 218 2.04 4.93 -5.17
C VAL A 218 1.62 3.74 -4.30
N GLY A 219 1.22 4.02 -3.06
CA GLY A 219 0.87 2.98 -2.08
C GLY A 219 -0.14 1.99 -2.62
N GLU A 220 -1.22 2.48 -3.21
CA GLU A 220 -2.21 1.64 -3.88
C GLU A 220 -2.97 2.42 -4.95
N VAL A 221 -3.07 1.85 -6.15
CA VAL A 221 -3.82 2.42 -7.27
C VAL A 221 -5.22 1.83 -7.28
N ARG A 222 -6.23 2.69 -7.15
CA ARG A 222 -7.64 2.35 -6.96
C ARG A 222 -8.57 3.03 -7.96
N GLY A 223 -8.11 4.04 -8.68
CA GLY A 223 -8.95 4.87 -9.53
C GLY A 223 -8.19 5.56 -10.68
N PRO A 224 -8.69 6.72 -11.14
CA PRO A 224 -8.21 7.38 -12.36
C PRO A 224 -6.76 7.88 -12.28
N GLU A 225 -6.16 7.96 -11.09
CA GLU A 225 -4.75 8.29 -10.91
C GLU A 225 -3.81 7.32 -11.65
N ALA A 226 -4.29 6.11 -11.99
CA ALA A 226 -3.54 5.13 -12.77
C ALA A 226 -2.96 5.74 -14.05
N LEU A 227 -3.74 6.56 -14.78
CA LEU A 227 -3.28 7.20 -16.00
C LEU A 227 -2.15 8.21 -15.75
N ASP A 228 -2.30 9.02 -14.71
CA ASP A 228 -1.30 10.03 -14.34
C ASP A 228 -0.01 9.36 -13.84
N MET A 229 -0.13 8.24 -13.12
CA MET A 229 1.01 7.42 -12.66
C MET A 229 1.77 6.84 -13.86
N LEU A 230 1.08 6.18 -14.79
CA LEU A 230 1.68 5.58 -15.98
C LEU A 230 2.38 6.64 -16.84
N LYS A 231 1.77 7.82 -17.00
CA LYS A 231 2.41 8.95 -17.69
C LYS A 231 3.69 9.35 -16.98
N ALA A 232 3.65 9.55 -15.66
CA ALA A 232 4.82 9.97 -14.90
C ALA A 232 5.97 8.96 -14.97
N TRP A 233 5.66 7.67 -14.92
CA TRP A 233 6.62 6.58 -15.10
C TRP A 233 7.22 6.54 -16.51
N ASN A 234 6.44 6.85 -17.54
CA ASN A 234 6.90 6.87 -18.92
C ASN A 234 7.66 8.17 -19.29
N THR A 235 7.39 9.30 -18.62
CA THR A 235 7.95 10.62 -18.96
C THR A 235 9.23 10.99 -18.18
N GLY A 236 10.02 9.99 -17.78
CA GLY A 236 11.37 10.22 -17.25
C GLY A 236 11.54 10.04 -15.74
N HIS A 237 10.61 9.35 -15.07
CA HIS A 237 10.72 9.02 -13.64
C HIS A 237 10.68 7.49 -13.42
N PRO A 238 11.71 6.74 -13.90
CA PRO A 238 11.74 5.29 -13.79
C PRO A 238 12.02 4.85 -12.34
N GLY A 239 11.80 3.56 -12.06
CA GLY A 239 12.05 2.98 -10.75
C GLY A 239 10.92 3.19 -9.76
N GLY A 240 9.72 3.43 -10.27
CA GLY A 240 8.50 3.52 -9.47
C GLY A 240 8.05 2.17 -8.95
N ILE A 241 7.32 2.20 -7.83
CA ILE A 241 6.65 1.03 -7.27
C ILE A 241 5.19 1.40 -7.06
N ALA A 242 4.26 0.53 -7.44
CA ALA A 242 2.86 0.70 -7.09
C ALA A 242 2.23 -0.61 -6.69
N THR A 243 1.17 -0.56 -5.88
CA THR A 243 0.36 -1.75 -5.60
C THR A 243 -1.02 -1.66 -6.23
N VAL A 244 -1.59 -2.81 -6.61
CA VAL A 244 -2.95 -2.91 -7.16
C VAL A 244 -3.62 -4.20 -6.71
N HIS A 245 -4.94 -4.16 -6.52
CA HIS A 245 -5.71 -5.38 -6.29
C HIS A 245 -5.94 -6.14 -7.59
N ALA A 246 -5.42 -7.36 -7.65
CA ALA A 246 -5.66 -8.28 -8.76
C ALA A 246 -5.46 -9.73 -8.32
N ASN A 247 -6.00 -10.67 -9.10
CA ASN A 247 -5.99 -12.11 -8.79
C ASN A 247 -4.90 -12.88 -9.55
N SER A 248 -4.12 -12.21 -10.39
CA SER A 248 -2.95 -12.75 -11.09
C SER A 248 -2.11 -11.60 -11.65
N ALA A 249 -0.89 -11.91 -12.12
CA ALA A 249 -0.06 -10.93 -12.82
C ALA A 249 -0.75 -10.39 -14.10
N GLN A 250 -1.36 -11.26 -14.91
CA GLN A 250 -2.08 -10.85 -16.11
C GLN A 250 -3.31 -9.98 -15.77
N ALA A 251 -4.08 -10.37 -14.74
CA ALA A 251 -5.24 -9.61 -14.32
C ALA A 251 -4.88 -8.22 -13.78
N ALA A 252 -3.65 -8.02 -13.28
CA ALA A 252 -3.17 -6.72 -12.83
C ALA A 252 -3.10 -5.71 -13.97
N LEU A 253 -2.65 -6.11 -15.16
CA LEU A 253 -2.59 -5.22 -16.33
C LEU A 253 -3.99 -4.81 -16.80
N TYR A 254 -4.91 -5.77 -16.89
CA TYR A 254 -6.31 -5.46 -17.21
C TYR A 254 -6.97 -4.61 -16.14
N ARG A 255 -6.60 -4.78 -14.86
CA ARG A 255 -7.10 -3.92 -13.79
C ARG A 255 -6.60 -2.49 -13.96
N ILE A 256 -5.31 -2.29 -14.25
CA ILE A 256 -4.76 -0.96 -14.55
C ILE A 256 -5.50 -0.34 -15.74
N GLU A 257 -5.77 -1.10 -16.80
CA GLU A 257 -6.55 -0.63 -17.95
C GLU A 257 -7.96 -0.17 -17.55
N GLN A 258 -8.67 -0.93 -16.71
CA GLN A 258 -9.98 -0.51 -16.18
C GLN A 258 -9.90 0.78 -15.38
N LEU A 259 -8.88 0.93 -14.54
CA LEU A 259 -8.67 2.13 -13.73
C LEU A 259 -8.36 3.36 -14.61
N VAL A 260 -7.57 3.18 -15.66
CA VAL A 260 -7.32 4.22 -16.66
C VAL A 260 -8.61 4.60 -17.39
N GLN A 261 -9.50 3.64 -17.65
CA GLN A 261 -10.78 3.88 -18.32
C GLN A 261 -11.74 4.79 -17.50
N GLU A 262 -11.53 4.91 -16.19
CA GLU A 262 -12.26 5.88 -15.37
C GLU A 262 -11.89 7.34 -15.70
N ALA A 263 -10.71 7.57 -16.28
CA ALA A 263 -10.23 8.90 -16.68
C ALA A 263 -10.42 9.22 -18.16
N VAL A 264 -10.41 8.20 -19.04
CA VAL A 264 -10.45 8.38 -20.50
C VAL A 264 -11.29 7.31 -21.20
N VAL A 265 -11.93 7.68 -22.32
CA VAL A 265 -12.77 6.76 -23.09
C VAL A 265 -11.95 5.65 -23.76
N THR A 266 -10.82 6.02 -24.37
CA THR A 266 -9.92 5.09 -25.06
C THR A 266 -8.65 4.92 -24.24
N VAL A 267 -8.42 3.70 -23.75
CA VAL A 267 -7.23 3.39 -22.94
C VAL A 267 -6.00 3.27 -23.84
N PRO A 268 -4.91 4.02 -23.56
CA PRO A 268 -3.65 3.86 -24.26
C PRO A 268 -2.93 2.58 -23.76
N ARG A 269 -3.37 1.40 -24.23
CA ARG A 269 -2.83 0.09 -23.77
C ARG A 269 -1.31 -0.04 -23.98
N GLN A 270 -0.79 0.59 -25.04
CA GLN A 270 0.65 0.66 -25.30
C GLN A 270 1.40 1.38 -24.17
N LEU A 271 0.86 2.48 -23.63
CA LEU A 271 1.43 3.20 -22.49
C LEU A 271 1.47 2.30 -21.24
N VAL A 272 0.43 1.49 -21.00
CA VAL A 272 0.41 0.53 -19.89
C VAL A 272 1.57 -0.46 -20.02
N ALA A 273 1.74 -1.02 -21.22
CA ALA A 273 2.76 -2.03 -21.49
C ALA A 273 4.20 -1.47 -21.47
N GLU A 274 4.39 -0.20 -21.83
CA GLU A 274 5.69 0.47 -21.83
C GLU A 274 6.09 1.00 -20.44
N ALA A 275 5.12 1.48 -19.66
CA ALA A 275 5.39 2.10 -18.37
C ALA A 275 5.62 1.08 -17.24
N ILE A 276 5.09 -0.15 -17.33
CA ILE A 276 5.27 -1.20 -16.32
C ILE A 276 6.32 -2.17 -16.82
N ASP A 277 7.46 -2.29 -16.13
CA ASP A 277 8.51 -3.24 -16.53
C ASP A 277 8.25 -4.64 -15.94
N ILE A 278 7.89 -4.70 -14.65
CA ILE A 278 7.78 -5.96 -13.89
C ILE A 278 6.48 -5.99 -13.10
N ILE A 279 5.85 -7.16 -13.06
CA ILE A 279 4.71 -7.45 -12.20
C ILE A 279 5.09 -8.53 -11.20
N VAL A 280 4.84 -8.25 -9.93
CA VAL A 280 5.00 -9.20 -8.84
C VAL A 280 3.63 -9.56 -8.30
N PHE A 281 3.22 -10.81 -8.40
CA PHE A 281 1.94 -11.28 -7.86
C PHE A 281 2.17 -12.07 -6.57
N ILE A 282 1.60 -11.58 -5.47
CA ILE A 282 1.59 -12.26 -4.17
C ILE A 282 0.21 -12.91 -3.93
N ALA A 283 0.23 -14.23 -3.77
CA ALA A 283 -0.96 -15.06 -3.57
C ALA A 283 -1.07 -15.54 -2.12
N GLY A 284 -2.26 -16.02 -1.74
CA GLY A 284 -2.51 -16.58 -0.42
C GLY A 284 -2.63 -15.54 0.70
N ARG A 285 -2.84 -16.04 1.91
CA ARG A 285 -2.95 -15.27 3.17
C ARG A 285 -2.40 -16.10 4.31
N GLY A 286 -1.97 -15.45 5.39
CA GLY A 286 -1.40 -16.14 6.55
C GLY A 286 -0.24 -17.04 6.13
N VAL A 287 -0.32 -18.32 6.51
CA VAL A 287 0.68 -19.36 6.22
C VAL A 287 0.79 -19.74 4.75
N ASP A 288 -0.27 -19.54 3.95
CA ASP A 288 -0.27 -19.89 2.51
C ASP A 288 0.29 -18.76 1.62
N ARG A 289 0.68 -17.64 2.23
CA ARG A 289 1.22 -16.48 1.53
C ARG A 289 2.47 -16.89 0.75
N ARG A 290 2.59 -16.47 -0.52
CA ARG A 290 3.81 -16.67 -1.32
C ARG A 290 3.86 -15.73 -2.52
N VAL A 291 5.06 -15.42 -2.99
CA VAL A 291 5.26 -14.75 -4.28
C VAL A 291 5.08 -15.77 -5.40
N ALA A 292 3.90 -15.75 -6.00
CA ALA A 292 3.45 -16.76 -6.95
C ALA A 292 3.92 -16.47 -8.38
N THR A 293 4.13 -15.19 -8.74
CA THR A 293 4.59 -14.82 -10.09
C THR A 293 5.48 -13.61 -10.02
N ILE A 294 6.58 -13.63 -10.77
CA ILE A 294 7.34 -12.43 -11.12
C ILE A 294 7.55 -12.48 -12.62
N ALA A 295 6.96 -11.52 -13.33
CA ALA A 295 6.94 -11.51 -14.79
C ALA A 295 7.35 -10.13 -15.32
N ARG A 296 8.09 -10.12 -16.43
CA ARG A 296 8.37 -8.91 -17.20
C ARG A 296 7.24 -8.67 -18.18
N VAL A 297 6.82 -7.41 -18.34
CA VAL A 297 5.89 -7.02 -19.40
C VAL A 297 6.65 -6.92 -20.72
N ALA A 298 6.18 -7.66 -21.73
CA ALA A 298 6.84 -7.80 -23.03
C ALA A 298 6.13 -7.05 -24.16
N GLY A 299 5.22 -6.13 -23.83
CA GLY A 299 4.44 -5.37 -24.79
C GLY A 299 3.03 -5.91 -25.00
N LEU A 300 2.45 -5.59 -26.16
CA LEU A 300 1.19 -6.13 -26.62
C LEU A 300 1.44 -7.15 -27.73
N ASP A 301 0.74 -8.27 -27.67
CA ASP A 301 0.72 -9.28 -28.71
C ASP A 301 0.15 -8.66 -30.01
N PRO A 302 0.87 -8.71 -31.14
CA PRO A 302 0.46 -8.04 -32.38
C PRO A 302 -0.86 -8.58 -32.98
N ASP A 303 -1.18 -9.84 -32.73
CA ASP A 303 -2.31 -10.53 -33.36
C ASP A 303 -3.59 -10.43 -32.52
N THR A 304 -3.44 -10.58 -31.20
CA THR A 304 -4.56 -10.61 -30.25
C THR A 304 -4.75 -9.29 -29.51
N GLY A 305 -3.73 -8.43 -29.50
CA GLY A 305 -3.67 -7.23 -28.67
C GLY A 305 -3.62 -7.55 -27.18
N ALA A 306 -3.44 -8.80 -26.75
CA ALA A 306 -3.31 -9.15 -25.33
C ALA A 306 -1.98 -8.63 -24.75
N TYR A 307 -1.92 -8.38 -23.45
CA TYR A 307 -0.63 -8.08 -22.83
C TYR A 307 0.24 -9.34 -22.80
N ALA A 308 1.47 -9.24 -23.30
CA ALA A 308 2.44 -10.32 -23.27
C ALA A 308 3.26 -10.24 -21.97
N LEU A 309 3.35 -11.36 -21.26
CA LEU A 309 4.22 -11.53 -20.09
C LEU A 309 5.31 -12.53 -20.42
N ALA A 310 6.54 -12.22 -20.03
CA ALA A 310 7.67 -13.13 -20.09
C ALA A 310 8.14 -13.44 -18.68
N ASP A 311 8.54 -14.69 -18.44
CA ASP A 311 9.29 -15.02 -17.23
C ASP A 311 10.56 -14.16 -17.19
N LEU A 312 10.98 -13.78 -15.97
CA LEU A 312 12.26 -13.11 -15.82
C LEU A 312 13.36 -14.01 -16.38
N PRO A 313 14.13 -13.56 -17.40
CA PRO A 313 15.31 -14.30 -17.80
C PRO A 313 16.27 -14.33 -16.60
N LYS A 314 17.13 -15.33 -16.54
CA LYS A 314 18.38 -15.23 -15.77
C LYS A 314 19.05 -13.92 -16.21
N LEU A 315 19.02 -12.89 -15.36
CA LEU A 315 19.34 -11.49 -15.70
C LEU A 315 20.82 -11.36 -16.07
N ASN A 316 21.14 -11.53 -17.35
CA ASN A 316 22.46 -11.29 -17.94
C ASN A 316 22.38 -10.45 -19.23
N SER A 317 21.39 -9.56 -19.37
CA SER A 317 21.40 -8.60 -20.47
C SER A 317 20.70 -7.28 -20.11
N PRO A 318 21.34 -6.12 -20.40
CA PRO A 318 20.72 -4.81 -20.22
C PRO A 318 19.64 -4.54 -21.29
N LYS A 319 18.70 -3.66 -20.92
CA LYS A 319 17.56 -3.20 -21.76
C LYS A 319 18.07 -2.64 -23.11
N PRO A 320 17.49 -3.03 -24.26
CA PRO A 320 17.82 -2.37 -25.52
C PRO A 320 17.31 -0.93 -25.50
N SER A 321 18.15 0.01 -25.91
CA SER A 321 17.80 1.42 -26.07
C SER A 321 16.69 1.60 -27.11
N PRO A 322 15.79 2.59 -26.96
CA PRO A 322 14.86 2.96 -28.02
C PRO A 322 15.65 3.31 -29.28
N LYS A 323 15.37 2.62 -30.39
CA LYS A 323 15.97 2.96 -31.68
C LYS A 323 15.44 4.31 -32.12
N GLU A 324 16.35 5.24 -32.42
CA GLU A 324 16.06 6.43 -33.20
C GLU A 324 15.61 5.99 -34.60
N THR A 325 14.38 6.33 -34.97
CA THR A 325 13.89 6.39 -36.36
C THR A 325 13.20 7.72 -36.55
#